data_AF-A0A381Z8B1-F1
#
_entry.id   AF-A0A381Z8B1-F1
#
_cell.length_a   1.000
_cell.length_b   1.000
_cell.length_c   1.000
_cell.angle_alpha   90.00
_cell.angle_beta   90.00
_cell.angle_gamma   90.00
#
_symmetry.space_group_name_H-M   'P 1'
#
loop_
_entity.id
_entity.type
_entity.pdbx_description
1 polymer ?
#
loop_
_entity_poly.entity_id
_entity_poly.type
_entity_poly.pdbx_seq_one_letter_code
_entity_poly.pdbx_strand_id
1 'polypeptide(L)'
;MFKNLIKKLKSNTGNSLAEFAVVTAMMGTLATTAAPKFGGVGDSAKARSTIASIDKIASAANNYYNAKVSEEGRGRFPGQTKYDEKVGGFDLPANTLTDAAVEIYLETILNTQTTYEADLTDYVYVFSPAVDDEDALAADWMSFVGTTHQVDVGFDVDGANDFKDNFGNNGISSPFQDGAYIYLVIAGSGSGSTAKAPALIIADAENPSELHKVLTP
;
A
#
# COMPACT_ATOMS: atom_id res chain seq x y z
N MET A 1 -8.81 66.90 -37.39
CA MET A 1 -9.51 66.48 -36.15
C MET A 1 -9.51 64.96 -35.95
N PHE A 2 -9.85 64.14 -36.96
CA PHE A 2 -9.94 62.67 -36.81
C PHE A 2 -8.62 61.91 -36.53
N LYS A 3 -7.45 62.38 -37.00
CA LYS A 3 -6.16 61.72 -36.73
C LYS A 3 -5.77 61.68 -35.24
N ASN A 4 -6.10 62.73 -34.48
CA ASN A 4 -5.80 62.81 -33.05
C ASN A 4 -6.74 61.93 -32.22
N LEU A 5 -7.99 61.75 -32.69
CA LEU A 5 -8.96 60.86 -32.08
C LEU A 5 -8.57 59.38 -32.28
N ILE A 6 -8.09 59.03 -33.48
CA ILE A 6 -7.58 57.68 -33.80
C ILE A 6 -6.32 57.33 -33.00
N LYS A 7 -5.41 58.29 -32.75
CA LYS A 7 -4.24 58.08 -31.88
C LYS A 7 -4.58 57.89 -30.40
N LYS A 8 -5.66 58.52 -29.90
CA LYS A 8 -6.16 58.27 -28.53
C LYS A 8 -6.79 56.89 -28.36
N LEU A 9 -7.43 56.35 -29.39
CA LEU A 9 -7.97 54.98 -29.40
C LEU A 9 -6.89 53.90 -29.58
N LYS A 10 -5.77 54.22 -30.25
CA LYS A 10 -4.58 53.34 -30.39
C LYS A 10 -3.43 53.74 -29.45
N SER A 11 -3.74 54.06 -28.20
CA SER A 11 -2.71 54.33 -27.19
C SER A 11 -2.07 53.03 -26.72
N ASN A 12 -0.99 52.59 -27.38
CA ASN A 12 -0.19 51.42 -27.00
C ASN A 12 1.04 51.81 -26.14
N THR A 13 0.96 52.89 -25.36
CA THR A 13 2.07 53.35 -24.53
C THR A 13 2.23 52.43 -23.31
N GLY A 14 3.07 51.41 -23.43
CA GLY A 14 3.81 50.76 -22.33
C GLY A 14 3.07 49.85 -21.35
N ASN A 15 1.74 49.94 -21.18
CA ASN A 15 1.06 49.23 -20.09
C ASN A 15 0.96 47.70 -20.28
N SER A 16 0.80 47.21 -21.52
CA SER A 16 0.56 45.76 -21.74
C SER A 16 1.76 44.87 -21.41
N LEU A 17 3.00 45.31 -21.67
CA LEU A 17 4.19 44.50 -21.38
C LEU A 17 4.52 44.49 -19.89
N ALA A 18 4.35 45.64 -19.22
CA ALA A 18 4.53 45.73 -17.78
C ALA A 18 3.44 44.96 -17.03
N GLU A 19 2.17 45.05 -17.45
CA GLU A 19 1.07 44.27 -16.87
C GLU A 19 1.27 42.76 -17.10
N PHE A 20 1.66 42.34 -18.30
CA PHE A 20 1.99 40.94 -18.58
C PHE A 20 3.15 40.46 -17.71
N ALA A 21 4.24 41.24 -17.61
CA ALA A 21 5.38 40.90 -16.77
C ALA A 21 4.99 40.80 -15.28
N VAL A 22 4.13 41.67 -14.78
CA VAL A 22 3.63 41.63 -13.39
C VAL A 22 2.77 40.39 -13.16
N VAL A 23 1.85 40.07 -14.07
CA VAL A 23 0.99 38.87 -13.95
C VAL A 23 1.85 37.61 -14.06
N THR A 24 2.79 37.53 -15.00
CA THR A 24 3.72 36.41 -15.11
C THR A 24 4.62 36.29 -13.89
N ALA A 25 5.10 37.41 -13.33
CA ALA A 25 5.87 37.40 -12.10
C ALA A 25 5.04 36.90 -10.92
N MET A 26 3.78 37.34 -10.79
CA MET A 26 2.85 36.87 -9.74
C MET A 26 2.48 35.39 -9.91
N MET A 27 2.24 34.93 -11.14
CA MET A 27 2.01 33.51 -11.41
C MET A 27 3.27 32.70 -11.12
N GLY A 28 4.46 33.22 -11.44
CA GLY A 28 5.73 32.60 -11.11
C GLY A 28 5.94 32.47 -9.61
N THR A 29 5.66 33.51 -8.82
CA THR A 29 5.81 33.45 -7.35
C THR A 29 4.77 32.55 -6.70
N LEU A 30 3.52 32.57 -7.19
CA LEU A 30 2.47 31.66 -6.71
C LEU A 30 2.78 30.20 -7.09
N ALA A 31 3.24 29.92 -8.30
CA ALA A 31 3.64 28.58 -8.71
C ALA A 31 4.82 28.06 -7.88
N THR A 32 5.85 28.91 -7.67
CA THR A 32 7.04 28.55 -6.89
C THR A 32 6.70 28.28 -5.42
N THR A 33 5.79 29.06 -4.83
CA THR A 33 5.37 28.85 -3.42
C THR A 33 4.36 27.71 -3.26
N ALA A 34 3.58 27.41 -4.28
CA ALA A 34 2.60 26.34 -4.25
C ALA A 34 3.20 24.96 -4.51
N ALA A 35 4.25 24.84 -5.34
CA ALA A 35 4.82 23.55 -5.72
C ALA A 35 5.27 22.68 -4.51
N PRO A 36 6.02 23.19 -3.51
CA PRO A 36 6.37 22.39 -2.34
C PRO A 36 5.15 21.97 -1.50
N LYS A 37 4.15 22.85 -1.40
CA LYS A 37 2.93 22.59 -0.64
C LYS A 37 2.04 21.54 -1.32
N PHE A 38 1.98 21.54 -2.64
CA PHE A 38 1.27 20.51 -3.41
C PHE A 38 2.00 19.17 -3.40
N GLY A 39 3.34 19.16 -3.35
CA GLY A 39 4.13 17.93 -3.14
C GLY A 39 3.75 17.22 -1.83
N GLY A 40 3.85 17.91 -0.69
CA GLY A 40 3.52 17.29 0.61
C GLY A 40 2.04 16.91 0.77
N VAL A 41 1.12 17.63 0.12
CA VAL A 41 -0.30 17.25 0.07
C VAL A 41 -0.50 15.98 -0.77
N GLY A 42 0.25 15.84 -1.87
CA GLY A 42 0.23 14.65 -2.72
C GLY A 42 0.67 13.40 -1.95
N ASP A 43 1.80 13.47 -1.25
CA ASP A 43 2.32 12.33 -0.48
C ASP A 43 1.37 11.92 0.65
N SER A 44 0.81 12.90 1.36
CA SER A 44 -0.23 12.65 2.37
C SER A 44 -1.49 12.01 1.78
N ALA A 45 -1.86 12.37 0.55
CA ALA A 45 -3.00 11.79 -0.14
C ALA A 45 -2.74 10.34 -0.56
N LYS A 46 -1.53 10.03 -1.05
CA LYS A 46 -1.10 8.66 -1.37
C LYS A 46 -1.14 7.78 -0.13
N ALA A 47 -0.52 8.20 0.98
CA ALA A 47 -0.53 7.47 2.24
C ALA A 47 -1.96 7.15 2.74
N ARG A 48 -2.88 8.13 2.67
CA ARG A 48 -4.29 7.91 3.03
C ARG A 48 -4.99 6.92 2.10
N SER A 49 -4.71 6.98 0.80
CA SER A 49 -5.26 6.04 -0.19
C SER A 49 -4.75 4.62 0.05
N THR A 50 -3.46 4.49 0.40
CA THR A 50 -2.84 3.22 0.78
C THR A 50 -3.51 2.63 2.01
N ILE A 51 -3.65 3.40 3.10
CA ILE A 51 -4.30 2.93 4.33
C ILE A 51 -5.76 2.51 4.06
N ALA A 52 -6.50 3.29 3.27
CA ALA A 52 -7.87 2.96 2.89
C ALA A 52 -7.97 1.68 2.04
N SER A 53 -6.94 1.36 1.26
CA SER A 53 -6.87 0.13 0.47
C SER A 53 -6.50 -1.06 1.34
N ILE A 54 -5.54 -0.89 2.26
CA ILE A 54 -5.22 -1.88 3.30
C ILE A 54 -6.45 -2.20 4.15
N ASP A 55 -7.28 -1.21 4.48
CA ASP A 55 -8.54 -1.42 5.20
C ASP A 55 -9.53 -2.31 4.45
N LYS A 56 -9.59 -2.19 3.11
CA LYS A 56 -10.41 -3.07 2.28
C LYS A 56 -9.86 -4.50 2.28
N ILE A 57 -8.53 -4.65 2.15
CA ILE A 57 -7.85 -5.95 2.19
C ILE A 57 -8.06 -6.62 3.56
N ALA A 58 -7.89 -5.89 4.65
CA ALA A 58 -8.14 -6.37 6.01
C ALA A 58 -9.61 -6.77 6.21
N SER A 59 -10.55 -6.01 5.64
CA SER A 59 -11.98 -6.35 5.69
C SER A 59 -12.28 -7.65 4.93
N ALA A 60 -11.70 -7.83 3.74
CA ALA A 60 -11.83 -9.06 2.97
C ALA A 60 -11.22 -10.26 3.72
N ALA A 61 -10.03 -10.11 4.30
CA ALA A 61 -9.39 -11.14 5.09
C ALA A 61 -10.20 -11.51 6.35
N ASN A 62 -10.81 -10.53 7.02
CA ASN A 62 -11.67 -10.78 8.17
C ASN A 62 -12.96 -11.52 7.76
N ASN A 63 -13.54 -11.19 6.60
CA ASN A 63 -14.69 -11.92 6.07
C ASN A 63 -14.32 -13.38 5.76
N TYR A 64 -13.17 -13.62 5.13
CA TYR A 64 -12.64 -14.97 4.88
C TYR A 64 -12.45 -15.73 6.20
N TYR A 65 -11.80 -15.12 7.18
CA TYR A 65 -11.59 -15.72 8.51
C TYR A 65 -12.91 -16.17 9.13
N ASN A 66 -13.92 -15.29 9.17
CA ASN A 66 -15.22 -15.61 9.76
C ASN A 66 -16.01 -16.67 8.96
N ALA A 67 -15.86 -16.71 7.64
CA ALA A 67 -16.39 -17.80 6.82
C ALA A 67 -15.75 -19.14 7.22
N LYS A 68 -14.42 -19.19 7.38
CA LYS A 68 -13.70 -20.40 7.81
C LYS A 68 -13.99 -20.82 9.24
N VAL A 69 -14.20 -19.87 10.17
CA VAL A 69 -14.74 -20.18 11.51
C VAL A 69 -16.06 -20.94 11.40
N SER A 70 -16.94 -20.52 10.50
CA SER A 70 -18.28 -21.10 10.34
C SER A 70 -18.26 -22.46 9.62
N GLU A 71 -17.39 -22.63 8.62
CA GLU A 71 -17.28 -23.84 7.79
C GLU A 71 -16.43 -24.93 8.45
N GLU A 72 -15.28 -24.55 9.01
CA GLU A 72 -14.23 -25.46 9.49
C GLU A 72 -14.17 -25.51 11.02
N GLY A 73 -14.95 -24.68 11.71
CA GLY A 73 -15.00 -24.57 13.17
C GLY A 73 -13.82 -23.79 13.78
N ARG A 74 -12.81 -23.44 12.98
CA ARG A 74 -11.68 -22.58 13.36
C ARG A 74 -11.35 -21.64 12.21
N GLY A 75 -11.09 -20.39 12.54
CA GLY A 75 -10.73 -19.39 11.54
C GLY A 75 -9.29 -19.51 11.10
N ARG A 76 -9.08 -19.27 9.81
CA ARG A 76 -7.76 -19.14 9.17
C ARG A 76 -7.83 -17.99 8.17
N PHE A 77 -6.70 -17.38 7.89
CA PHE A 77 -6.57 -16.31 6.89
C PHE A 77 -6.32 -16.89 5.49
N PRO A 78 -6.51 -16.08 4.43
CA PRO A 78 -6.11 -16.44 3.07
C PRO A 78 -4.69 -17.01 3.00
N GLY A 79 -4.49 -18.07 2.23
CA GLY A 79 -3.18 -18.71 2.03
C GLY A 79 -2.77 -19.73 3.09
N GLN A 80 -3.42 -19.72 4.25
CA GLN A 80 -3.20 -20.78 5.25
C GLN A 80 -3.93 -22.05 4.84
N THR A 81 -3.26 -23.20 4.79
CA THR A 81 -3.96 -24.49 4.73
C THR A 81 -4.62 -24.81 6.08
N LYS A 82 -4.00 -24.42 7.19
CA LYS A 82 -4.50 -24.56 8.56
C LYS A 82 -4.18 -23.34 9.42
N TYR A 83 -4.96 -23.14 10.49
CA TYR A 83 -4.81 -21.99 11.41
C TYR A 83 -3.41 -21.88 12.06
N ASP A 84 -2.68 -23.00 12.21
CA ASP A 84 -1.36 -23.13 12.83
C ASP A 84 -0.21 -23.12 11.83
N GLU A 85 -0.50 -22.90 10.54
CA GLU A 85 0.51 -22.76 9.50
C GLU A 85 0.75 -21.27 9.21
N LYS A 86 2.00 -20.88 8.99
CA LYS A 86 2.34 -19.51 8.60
C LYS A 86 2.08 -19.28 7.12
N VAL A 87 1.95 -18.02 6.73
CA VAL A 87 2.08 -17.59 5.33
C VAL A 87 3.18 -16.55 5.27
N GLY A 88 4.14 -16.74 4.38
CA GLY A 88 5.37 -15.94 4.32
C GLY A 88 6.55 -16.57 5.08
N GLY A 89 7.58 -15.77 5.31
CA GLY A 89 8.87 -16.21 5.84
C GLY A 89 8.93 -16.37 7.35
N PHE A 90 8.12 -15.62 8.11
CA PHE A 90 8.29 -15.51 9.55
C PHE A 90 7.83 -16.73 10.35
N ASP A 91 8.76 -17.41 11.00
CA ASP A 91 8.49 -18.51 11.93
C ASP A 91 8.16 -18.01 13.35
N LEU A 92 7.16 -18.64 13.97
CA LEU A 92 6.85 -18.40 15.36
C LEU A 92 8.05 -18.82 16.24
N PRO A 93 8.64 -17.90 17.04
CA PRO A 93 9.76 -18.26 17.91
C PRO A 93 9.38 -19.37 18.90
N ALA A 94 10.33 -20.25 19.22
CA ALA A 94 10.07 -21.39 20.10
C ALA A 94 9.52 -20.95 21.47
N ASN A 95 8.46 -21.62 21.93
CA ASN A 95 7.78 -21.35 23.20
C ASN A 95 7.16 -19.94 23.32
N THR A 96 6.94 -19.24 22.21
CA THR A 96 6.17 -18.00 22.20
C THR A 96 4.73 -18.25 21.78
N LEU A 97 3.81 -17.45 22.28
CA LEU A 97 2.43 -17.41 21.79
C LEU A 97 2.33 -16.34 20.69
N THR A 98 1.30 -16.46 19.86
CA THR A 98 1.10 -15.61 18.67
C THR A 98 1.02 -14.13 19.03
N ASP A 99 0.39 -13.77 20.15
CA ASP A 99 0.30 -12.38 20.61
C ASP A 99 1.67 -11.78 20.93
N ALA A 100 2.52 -12.51 21.65
CA ALA A 100 3.90 -12.10 21.92
C ALA A 100 4.75 -12.06 20.64
N ALA A 101 4.56 -13.03 19.72
CA ALA A 101 5.29 -13.06 18.46
C ALA A 101 4.95 -11.87 17.57
N VAL A 102 3.67 -11.47 17.51
CA VAL A 102 3.22 -10.26 16.81
C VAL A 102 3.90 -9.02 17.41
N GLU A 103 3.86 -8.84 18.72
CA GLU A 103 4.48 -7.68 19.39
C GLU A 103 5.98 -7.60 19.09
N ILE A 104 6.69 -8.72 19.20
CA ILE A 104 8.11 -8.81 18.85
C ILE A 104 8.34 -8.41 17.39
N TYR A 105 7.53 -8.95 16.47
CA TYR A 105 7.67 -8.64 15.04
C TYR A 105 7.50 -7.15 14.77
N LEU A 106 6.45 -6.54 15.35
CA LEU A 106 6.16 -5.11 15.17
C LEU A 106 7.29 -4.21 15.69
N GLU A 107 7.82 -4.52 16.87
CA GLU A 107 8.83 -3.67 17.51
C GLU A 107 10.24 -3.86 16.95
N THR A 108 10.58 -5.07 16.48
CA THR A 108 11.95 -5.42 16.13
C THR A 108 12.21 -5.53 14.63
N ILE A 109 11.26 -6.05 13.85
CA ILE A 109 11.42 -6.30 12.41
C ILE A 109 10.71 -5.21 11.63
N LEU A 110 9.39 -5.08 11.79
CA LEU A 110 8.57 -4.14 11.02
C LEU A 110 9.04 -2.70 11.18
N ASN A 111 9.39 -2.29 12.39
CA ASN A 111 9.88 -0.93 12.68
C ASN A 111 11.18 -0.58 11.92
N THR A 112 11.93 -1.58 11.44
CA THR A 112 13.15 -1.36 10.64
C THR A 112 12.88 -1.28 9.13
N GLN A 113 11.69 -1.70 8.69
CA GLN A 113 11.27 -1.73 7.29
C GLN A 113 10.64 -0.38 6.89
N THR A 114 11.47 0.64 6.69
CA THR A 114 11.03 2.02 6.41
C THR A 114 11.00 2.40 4.93
N THR A 115 11.44 1.50 4.06
CA THR A 115 11.60 1.72 2.61
C THR A 115 11.40 0.41 1.86
N TYR A 116 11.08 0.48 0.57
CA TYR A 116 10.98 -0.66 -0.35
C TYR A 116 12.31 -1.41 -0.53
N GLU A 117 13.45 -0.77 -0.23
CA GLU A 117 14.77 -1.41 -0.27
C GLU A 117 15.09 -2.25 0.98
N ALA A 118 14.19 -2.28 1.97
CA ALA A 118 14.37 -3.10 3.16
C ALA A 118 14.24 -4.60 2.84
N ASP A 119 14.68 -5.46 3.76
CA ASP A 119 14.44 -6.90 3.67
C ASP A 119 12.96 -7.19 3.95
N LEU A 120 12.23 -7.56 2.89
CA LEU A 120 10.79 -7.88 2.92
C LEU A 120 10.52 -9.37 2.64
N THR A 121 11.52 -10.23 2.79
CA THR A 121 11.43 -11.66 2.47
C THR A 121 10.41 -12.42 3.34
N ASP A 122 10.03 -11.84 4.47
CA ASP A 122 8.96 -12.37 5.33
C ASP A 122 7.58 -12.29 4.68
N TYR A 123 7.37 -11.42 3.70
CA TYR A 123 6.06 -11.17 3.11
C TYR A 123 5.82 -11.92 1.80
N VAL A 124 4.54 -12.01 1.44
CA VAL A 124 4.07 -12.42 0.11
C VAL A 124 3.15 -11.36 -0.48
N TYR A 125 3.04 -11.30 -1.82
CA TYR A 125 2.11 -10.39 -2.49
C TYR A 125 0.65 -10.74 -2.23
N VAL A 126 -0.21 -9.73 -2.02
CA VAL A 126 -1.65 -9.93 -1.75
C VAL A 126 -2.42 -10.45 -2.97
N PHE A 127 -2.13 -9.93 -4.16
CA PHE A 127 -2.93 -10.21 -5.37
C PHE A 127 -2.16 -10.96 -6.45
N SER A 128 -0.89 -11.27 -6.23
CA SER A 128 -0.06 -11.98 -7.22
C SER A 128 0.32 -13.38 -6.74
N PRO A 129 -0.05 -14.44 -7.49
CA PRO A 129 0.34 -15.81 -7.19
C PRO A 129 1.72 -16.18 -7.74
N ALA A 130 2.25 -15.43 -8.72
CA ALA A 130 3.52 -15.71 -9.38
C ALA A 130 4.11 -14.46 -10.05
N VAL A 131 5.41 -14.48 -10.32
CA VAL A 131 6.15 -13.44 -11.03
C VAL A 131 5.61 -13.14 -12.43
N ASP A 132 5.07 -14.16 -13.11
CA ASP A 132 4.62 -14.11 -14.49
C ASP A 132 3.08 -14.05 -14.63
N ASP A 133 2.37 -13.71 -13.55
CA ASP A 133 0.92 -13.54 -13.56
C ASP A 133 0.52 -12.34 -14.45
N GLU A 134 -0.22 -12.63 -15.53
CA GLU A 134 -0.60 -11.64 -16.55
C GLU A 134 -1.50 -10.54 -15.98
N ASP A 135 -2.44 -10.89 -15.10
CA ASP A 135 -3.37 -9.95 -14.48
C ASP A 135 -2.62 -8.99 -13.54
N ALA A 136 -1.73 -9.53 -12.69
CA ALA A 136 -0.94 -8.75 -11.75
C ALA A 136 0.06 -7.82 -12.47
N LEU A 137 0.65 -8.26 -13.58
CA LEU A 137 1.51 -7.42 -14.43
C LEU A 137 0.72 -6.33 -15.16
N ALA A 138 -0.48 -6.66 -15.66
CA ALA A 138 -1.32 -5.70 -16.38
C ALA A 138 -1.94 -4.64 -15.45
N ALA A 139 -2.24 -5.01 -14.21
CA ALA A 139 -2.92 -4.17 -13.23
C ALA A 139 -2.01 -3.58 -12.15
N ASP A 140 -0.69 -3.77 -12.27
CA ASP A 140 0.34 -3.15 -11.40
C ASP A 140 0.18 -3.56 -9.92
N TRP A 141 -0.02 -4.86 -9.68
CA TRP A 141 -0.16 -5.43 -8.33
C TRP A 141 1.16 -5.87 -7.72
N MET A 142 2.25 -5.77 -8.48
CA MET A 142 3.60 -6.14 -8.09
C MET A 142 4.56 -4.98 -8.38
N SER A 143 5.62 -4.88 -7.59
CA SER A 143 6.62 -3.83 -7.75
C SER A 143 7.76 -4.31 -8.67
N PHE A 144 7.89 -3.68 -9.84
CA PHE A 144 8.86 -4.03 -10.87
C PHE A 144 9.64 -2.81 -11.37
N VAL A 145 10.94 -3.00 -11.57
CA VAL A 145 11.77 -2.13 -12.42
C VAL A 145 12.07 -2.87 -13.71
N GLY A 146 11.39 -2.49 -14.79
CA GLY A 146 11.53 -3.18 -16.07
C GLY A 146 11.01 -4.61 -16.01
N THR A 147 11.91 -5.60 -16.00
CA THR A 147 11.56 -7.04 -15.95
C THR A 147 12.02 -7.73 -14.67
N THR A 148 12.51 -6.97 -13.69
CA THR A 148 13.01 -7.50 -12.41
C THR A 148 12.14 -7.00 -11.25
N HIS A 149 11.88 -7.86 -10.28
CA HIS A 149 11.28 -7.43 -9.02
C HIS A 149 12.17 -6.40 -8.35
N GLN A 150 11.52 -5.36 -7.85
CA GLN A 150 12.20 -4.29 -7.12
C GLN A 150 12.29 -4.57 -5.63
N VAL A 151 11.37 -5.39 -5.11
CA VAL A 151 11.25 -5.73 -3.70
C VAL A 151 11.41 -7.23 -3.50
N ASP A 152 12.08 -7.62 -2.42
CA ASP A 152 12.36 -9.02 -2.10
C ASP A 152 11.16 -9.66 -1.39
N VAL A 153 10.05 -9.84 -2.12
CA VAL A 153 8.79 -10.38 -1.61
C VAL A 153 8.48 -11.73 -2.26
N GLY A 154 7.93 -12.66 -1.48
CA GLY A 154 7.53 -13.99 -1.95
C GLY A 154 6.16 -14.02 -2.64
N PHE A 155 5.75 -15.25 -3.00
CA PHE A 155 4.45 -15.53 -3.59
C PHE A 155 3.75 -16.62 -2.81
N ASP A 156 2.44 -16.47 -2.66
CA ASP A 156 1.56 -17.49 -2.11
C ASP A 156 0.36 -17.67 -3.05
N VAL A 157 0.35 -18.77 -3.79
CA VAL A 157 -0.65 -19.00 -4.85
C VAL A 157 -2.06 -19.08 -4.27
N ASP A 158 -2.22 -19.81 -3.18
CA ASP A 158 -3.52 -20.04 -2.56
C ASP A 158 -4.07 -18.73 -1.97
N GLY A 159 -3.24 -17.97 -1.24
CA GLY A 159 -3.66 -16.71 -0.66
C GLY A 159 -3.93 -15.62 -1.69
N ALA A 160 -3.12 -15.52 -2.75
CA ALA A 160 -3.38 -14.58 -3.84
C ALA A 160 -4.72 -14.87 -4.53
N ASN A 161 -5.06 -16.15 -4.74
CA ASN A 161 -6.34 -16.54 -5.31
C ASN A 161 -7.50 -16.28 -4.34
N ASP A 162 -7.36 -16.62 -3.06
CA ASP A 162 -8.35 -16.35 -2.02
C ASP A 162 -8.64 -14.83 -1.92
N PHE A 163 -7.61 -13.98 -2.00
CA PHE A 163 -7.79 -12.53 -2.04
C PHE A 163 -8.49 -12.09 -3.33
N LYS A 164 -8.03 -12.53 -4.50
CA LYS A 164 -8.67 -12.18 -5.78
C LYS A 164 -10.15 -12.55 -5.80
N ASP A 165 -10.53 -13.72 -5.30
CA ASP A 165 -11.92 -14.18 -5.22
C ASP A 165 -12.78 -13.23 -4.37
N ASN A 166 -12.27 -12.79 -3.21
CA ASN A 166 -12.97 -11.83 -2.34
C ASN A 166 -13.10 -10.43 -2.95
N PHE A 167 -12.26 -10.09 -3.92
CA PHE A 167 -12.29 -8.84 -4.66
C PHE A 167 -12.97 -8.98 -6.04
N GLY A 168 -13.65 -10.11 -6.29
CA GLY A 168 -14.38 -10.34 -7.54
C GLY A 168 -13.44 -10.51 -8.74
N ASN A 169 -12.38 -11.30 -8.57
CA ASN A 169 -11.30 -11.54 -9.54
C ASN A 169 -10.58 -10.26 -9.96
N ASN A 170 -10.40 -9.34 -9.02
CA ASN A 170 -9.64 -8.11 -9.20
C ASN A 170 -8.73 -7.87 -7.99
N GLY A 171 -7.84 -6.90 -8.11
CA GLY A 171 -6.95 -6.45 -7.04
C GLY A 171 -6.91 -4.94 -6.96
N ILE A 172 -6.08 -4.43 -6.06
CA ILE A 172 -5.83 -3.01 -5.88
C ILE A 172 -4.33 -2.78 -6.06
N SER A 173 -3.94 -1.76 -6.82
CA SER A 173 -2.54 -1.33 -6.96
C SER A 173 -2.17 -0.23 -5.97
N SER A 174 -0.88 -0.15 -5.63
CA SER A 174 -0.37 0.92 -4.77
C SER A 174 -0.36 2.26 -5.53
N PRO A 175 -0.64 3.41 -4.87
CA PRO A 175 -0.44 4.73 -5.46
C PRO A 175 1.05 5.16 -5.52
N PHE A 176 1.95 4.37 -4.92
CA PHE A 176 3.39 4.58 -4.98
C PHE A 176 3.98 3.84 -6.19
N GLN A 177 5.04 4.40 -6.78
CA GLN A 177 5.65 3.83 -7.99
C GLN A 177 6.32 2.49 -7.71
N ASP A 178 6.97 2.39 -6.56
CA ASP A 178 7.75 1.23 -6.14
C ASP A 178 6.97 0.39 -5.09
N GLY A 179 5.74 0.81 -4.77
CA GLY A 179 4.90 0.20 -3.75
C GLY A 179 4.08 -0.99 -4.27
N ALA A 180 3.73 -1.89 -3.36
CA ALA A 180 2.85 -3.02 -3.63
C ALA A 180 2.22 -3.52 -2.33
N TYR A 181 1.01 -4.06 -2.39
CA TYR A 181 0.38 -4.63 -1.20
C TYR A 181 0.92 -6.01 -0.89
N ILE A 182 1.40 -6.16 0.33
CA ILE A 182 2.07 -7.36 0.83
C ILE A 182 1.44 -7.79 2.16
N TYR A 183 1.50 -9.08 2.45
CA TYR A 183 0.99 -9.61 3.72
C TYR A 183 1.85 -10.75 4.27
N LEU A 184 1.73 -10.94 5.58
CA LEU A 184 2.33 -12.02 6.36
C LEU A 184 1.27 -12.55 7.30
N VAL A 185 1.21 -13.87 7.48
CA VAL A 185 0.38 -14.49 8.52
C VAL A 185 1.25 -15.18 9.55
N ILE A 186 1.18 -14.68 10.79
CA ILE A 186 1.77 -15.34 11.95
C ILE A 186 0.81 -16.43 12.42
N ALA A 187 1.30 -17.66 12.45
CA ALA A 187 0.53 -18.85 12.81
C ALA A 187 -0.16 -18.72 14.17
N GLY A 188 -1.36 -19.28 14.27
CA GLY A 188 -2.04 -19.46 15.55
C GLY A 188 -1.30 -20.47 16.43
N SER A 189 -1.38 -20.29 17.74
CA SER A 189 -0.61 -21.10 18.71
C SER A 189 -1.43 -21.41 19.97
N GLY A 190 -0.84 -22.18 20.89
CA GLY A 190 -1.49 -22.56 22.14
C GLY A 190 -2.55 -23.65 21.99
N SER A 191 -3.17 -24.04 23.11
CA SER A 191 -4.21 -25.06 23.15
C SER A 191 -5.17 -24.84 24.32
N GLY A 192 -6.42 -25.30 24.21
CA GLY A 192 -7.42 -25.13 25.25
C GLY A 192 -7.65 -23.65 25.60
N SER A 193 -7.48 -23.27 26.87
CA SER A 193 -7.67 -21.91 27.36
C SER A 193 -6.58 -20.91 26.96
N THR A 194 -5.46 -21.38 26.41
CA THR A 194 -4.36 -20.51 25.93
C THR A 194 -4.29 -20.42 24.41
N ALA A 195 -5.30 -20.95 23.69
CA ALA A 195 -5.35 -20.89 22.24
C ALA A 195 -5.38 -19.43 21.76
N LYS A 196 -4.52 -19.11 20.78
CA LYS A 196 -4.44 -17.82 20.10
C LYS A 196 -4.79 -18.03 18.63
N ALA A 197 -5.65 -17.15 18.11
CA ALA A 197 -5.93 -17.09 16.68
C ALA A 197 -4.66 -16.67 15.91
N PRO A 198 -4.52 -17.04 14.62
CA PRO A 198 -3.48 -16.47 13.78
C PRO A 198 -3.63 -14.94 13.70
N ALA A 199 -2.54 -14.27 13.37
CA ALA A 199 -2.52 -12.83 13.17
C ALA A 199 -2.06 -12.49 11.75
N LEU A 200 -2.72 -11.55 11.11
CA LEU A 200 -2.41 -11.08 9.76
C LEU A 200 -1.81 -9.68 9.83
N ILE A 201 -0.68 -9.49 9.16
CA ILE A 201 -0.06 -8.17 8.96
C ILE A 201 -0.16 -7.87 7.47
N ILE A 202 -0.82 -6.76 7.12
CA ILE A 202 -0.90 -6.26 5.74
C ILE A 202 -0.15 -4.94 5.70
N ALA A 203 0.70 -4.75 4.70
CA ALA A 203 1.49 -3.55 4.52
C ALA A 203 1.59 -3.14 3.05
N ASP A 204 2.08 -1.93 2.81
CA ASP A 204 2.58 -1.49 1.51
C ASP A 204 4.11 -1.52 1.51
N ALA A 205 4.69 -2.16 0.50
CA ALA A 205 6.14 -2.32 0.35
C ALA A 205 6.89 -0.98 0.29
N GLU A 206 6.25 0.13 -0.09
CA GLU A 206 6.87 1.45 -0.10
C GLU A 206 7.46 1.83 1.27
N ASN A 207 6.69 1.62 2.34
CA ASN A 207 7.12 1.86 3.72
C ASN A 207 6.26 1.03 4.68
N PRO A 208 6.60 -0.25 4.89
CA PRO A 208 5.81 -1.14 5.74
C PRO A 208 5.67 -0.66 7.18
N SER A 209 6.71 -0.01 7.73
CA SER A 209 6.68 0.46 9.13
C SER A 209 5.59 1.51 9.39
N GLU A 210 5.29 2.37 8.41
CA GLU A 210 4.25 3.41 8.54
C GLU A 210 2.92 3.00 7.88
N LEU A 211 2.98 2.21 6.81
CA LEU A 211 1.83 1.86 5.96
C LEU A 211 1.42 0.40 6.18
N HIS A 212 1.02 0.06 7.40
CA HIS A 212 0.55 -1.29 7.74
C HIS A 212 -0.73 -1.29 8.57
N LYS A 213 -1.33 -2.49 8.65
CA LYS A 213 -2.39 -2.82 9.58
C LYS A 213 -2.23 -4.25 10.07
N VAL A 214 -2.49 -4.43 11.36
CA VAL A 214 -2.52 -5.75 12.00
C VAL A 214 -3.97 -6.14 12.26
N LEU A 215 -4.30 -7.38 11.93
CA LEU A 215 -5.60 -7.99 12.18
C LEU A 215 -5.42 -9.20 13.09
N THR A 216 -5.93 -9.06 14.31
CA THR A 216 -6.05 -10.13 15.31
C THR A 216 -7.54 -10.33 15.62
N PRO A 217 -8.13 -11.50 15.33
CA PRO A 217 -9.54 -11.81 15.59
C PRO A 217 -9.91 -11.87 17.07
#